data_AF-A0A9E9I9L5-F1
#
_entry.id   AF-A0A9E9I9L5-F1
#
_cell.length_a   1.000
_cell.length_b   1.000
_cell.length_c   1.000
_cell.angle_alpha   90.00
_cell.angle_beta   90.00
_cell.angle_gamma   90.00
#
_symmetry.space_group_name_H-M   'P 1'
#
loop_
_entity.id
_entity.type
_entity.pdbx_description
1 polymer ?
#
loop_
_entity_poly.entity_id
_entity_poly.type
_entity_poly.pdbx_seq_one_letter_code
_entity_poly.pdbx_strand_id
1 'polypeptide(L)'
;MSRLVIVSNRVAPITEGKPTAGGLAIGVYEALKDTGGMWFGWNGEIDAEPATVPEIAHRNNVTFATVPLTRRDYNTYYRGFSNATLWPTFHYRDDLTRYQRDDYNGYRHVNARFAALLAPLLEPDDLIWVHDYHLLPFAQACRQIGVQQRLGFFLHIPFPSPQVLMTVPPHEALVRAMCEYDLVGFQTETDRTAFTDYLVRHAGATLHDDGTVTAFGRTLRTGVYPIGVYPDEIAQQATARATVKHILDLKQGLQDRKLIMSVDRLDYSKGMLERFRAFERLLELWPNQQGTVSFVQVAPPSRSDVAGYGEIRQQLETEAGHINGRFSDLAWTPLRYINKRYAHEVLMSFFRASQVGYVTPLRDGMNLVAKEYVASQDPADPGVLVLSCFAGAAQELDGALIVNPYDIDGMAEALRTALNMSLSERQTRHASMMATLREHNLSTWRNRFIADLRPPTTAAKPALLRTQPAAASVDG
;
A
#
# COMPACT_ATOMS: atom_id res chain seq x y z
N MET A 1 22.96 12.14 12.48
CA MET A 1 22.38 11.13 11.58
C MET A 1 21.82 11.88 10.40
N SER A 2 22.01 11.38 9.18
CA SER A 2 21.37 11.93 7.97
C SER A 2 19.89 12.14 8.17
N ARG A 3 19.38 13.31 7.78
CA ARG A 3 17.94 13.60 7.80
C ARG A 3 17.23 12.77 6.72
N LEU A 4 16.06 12.24 7.08
CA LEU A 4 15.20 11.49 6.16
C LEU A 4 14.24 12.46 5.46
N VAL A 5 14.26 12.44 4.13
CA VAL A 5 13.37 13.23 3.26
C VAL A 5 12.43 12.28 2.54
N ILE A 6 11.19 12.23 2.99
CA ILE A 6 10.13 11.44 2.36
C ILE A 6 9.49 12.25 1.24
N VAL A 7 9.34 11.63 0.08
CA VAL A 7 8.66 12.20 -1.09
C VAL A 7 7.50 11.28 -1.45
N SER A 8 6.27 11.79 -1.42
CA SER A 8 5.09 11.03 -1.85
C SER A 8 4.15 11.88 -2.68
N ASN A 9 3.25 11.24 -3.43
CA ASN A 9 2.26 11.97 -4.22
C ASN A 9 1.43 12.93 -3.38
N ARG A 10 1.01 12.52 -2.18
CA ARG A 10 0.13 13.30 -1.31
C ARG A 10 0.67 13.31 0.11
N VAL A 11 0.75 14.51 0.67
CA VAL A 11 1.05 14.75 2.09
C VAL A 11 -0.27 14.82 2.83
N ALA A 12 -0.38 14.12 3.96
CA ALA A 12 -1.58 14.16 4.78
C ALA A 12 -1.86 15.60 5.23
N PRO A 13 -3.14 16.05 5.27
CA PRO A 13 -3.46 17.39 5.73
C PRO A 13 -2.94 17.59 7.16
N ILE A 14 -2.31 18.74 7.39
CA ILE A 14 -1.70 19.14 8.67
C ILE A 14 -2.76 19.35 9.78
N THR A 15 -4.06 19.35 9.44
CA THR A 15 -5.16 19.60 10.37
C THR A 15 -5.48 18.40 11.26
N GLU A 16 -5.46 18.61 12.58
CA GLU A 16 -5.95 17.64 13.56
C GLU A 16 -7.38 17.18 13.22
N GLY A 17 -7.61 15.87 13.30
CA GLY A 17 -8.95 15.28 13.25
C GLY A 17 -9.55 15.00 11.87
N LYS A 18 -8.85 15.28 10.74
CA LYS A 18 -9.29 14.79 9.43
C LYS A 18 -8.69 13.40 9.15
N PRO A 19 -9.51 12.33 9.02
CA PRO A 19 -9.00 11.00 8.75
C PRO A 19 -8.33 10.98 7.38
N THR A 20 -7.03 10.65 7.34
CA THR A 20 -6.36 10.38 6.08
C THR A 20 -6.70 8.95 5.68
N ALA A 21 -7.55 8.79 4.67
CA ALA A 21 -7.88 7.48 4.14
C ALA A 21 -6.73 6.98 3.24
N GLY A 22 -5.92 6.05 3.75
CA GLY A 22 -4.91 5.34 2.98
C GLY A 22 -3.74 4.87 3.83
N GLY A 23 -3.41 3.58 3.71
CA GLY A 23 -2.33 2.94 4.48
C GLY A 23 -0.96 3.59 4.34
N LEU A 24 -0.67 4.19 3.17
CA LEU A 24 0.59 4.89 2.90
C LEU A 24 0.84 6.05 3.86
N ALA A 25 -0.13 6.94 4.02
CA ALA A 25 0.06 8.17 4.78
C ALA A 25 0.27 7.90 6.28
N ILE A 26 -0.43 6.89 6.80
CA ILE A 26 -0.25 6.42 8.18
C ILE A 26 1.15 5.81 8.31
N GLY A 27 1.50 4.86 7.44
CA GLY A 27 2.80 4.17 7.48
C GLY A 27 4.01 5.13 7.43
N VAL A 28 3.91 6.13 6.56
CA VAL A 28 4.95 7.13 6.30
C VAL A 28 5.06 8.17 7.42
N TYR A 29 3.93 8.66 7.95
CA TYR A 29 3.94 9.61 9.07
C TYR A 29 4.56 8.97 10.32
N GLU A 30 4.13 7.75 10.61
CA GLU A 30 4.65 6.94 11.71
C GLU A 30 6.14 6.64 11.56
N ALA A 31 6.62 6.52 10.32
CA ALA A 31 8.05 6.37 10.07
C ALA A 31 8.86 7.63 10.46
N LEU A 32 8.29 8.82 10.30
CA LEU A 32 8.94 10.11 10.58
C LEU A 32 8.76 10.60 12.02
N LYS A 33 7.66 10.26 12.70
CA LYS A 33 7.28 10.88 13.99
C LYS A 33 8.36 10.73 15.07
N ASP A 34 9.10 9.61 15.07
CA ASP A 34 10.11 9.34 16.10
C ASP A 34 11.48 9.93 15.74
N THR A 35 11.85 9.93 14.45
CA THR A 35 13.19 10.33 13.98
C THR A 35 13.27 11.78 13.53
N GLY A 36 12.12 12.42 13.31
CA GLY A 36 12.03 13.68 12.58
C GLY A 36 12.37 13.51 11.10
N GLY A 37 12.36 14.62 10.37
CA GLY A 37 12.69 14.66 8.96
C GLY A 37 11.85 15.63 8.16
N MET A 38 11.81 15.43 6.85
CA MET A 38 10.98 16.21 5.94
C MET A 38 10.00 15.30 5.20
N TRP A 39 8.76 15.75 5.02
CA TRP A 39 7.79 15.15 4.12
C TRP A 39 7.39 16.14 3.04
N PHE A 40 7.79 15.83 1.82
CA PHE A 40 7.52 16.61 0.62
C PHE A 40 6.43 15.96 -0.26
N GLY A 41 5.55 16.77 -0.86
CA GLY A 41 4.57 16.31 -1.84
C GLY A 41 3.36 17.23 -2.04
N TRP A 42 2.32 16.74 -2.70
CA TRP A 42 1.11 17.52 -2.96
C TRP A 42 0.29 17.77 -1.68
N ASN A 43 -0.17 19.01 -1.45
CA ASN A 43 -1.07 19.35 -0.33
C ASN A 43 -2.54 18.91 -0.56
N GLY A 44 -2.92 18.53 -1.77
CA GLY A 44 -4.29 18.17 -2.12
C GLY A 44 -5.10 19.31 -2.76
N GLU A 45 -4.55 20.52 -2.81
CA GLU A 45 -5.20 21.71 -3.39
C GLU A 45 -4.89 21.86 -4.87
N ILE A 46 -5.82 22.49 -5.59
CA ILE A 46 -5.69 22.75 -7.03
C ILE A 46 -5.76 24.26 -7.27
N ASP A 47 -4.62 24.83 -7.63
CA ASP A 47 -4.48 26.26 -7.84
C ASP A 47 -4.49 26.63 -9.33
N ALA A 48 -4.73 27.91 -9.60
CA ALA A 48 -4.70 28.45 -10.97
C ALA A 48 -3.26 28.51 -11.51
N GLU A 49 -2.34 29.00 -10.69
CA GLU A 49 -0.94 29.23 -11.07
C GLU A 49 0.00 28.21 -10.42
N PRO A 50 1.12 27.87 -11.07
CA PRO A 50 2.10 26.98 -10.48
C PRO A 50 2.83 27.67 -9.32
N ALA A 51 2.76 27.08 -8.12
CA ALA A 51 3.66 27.41 -7.01
C ALA A 51 5.15 27.36 -7.43
N THR A 52 5.88 28.39 -7.03
CA THR A 52 7.32 28.58 -7.26
C THR A 52 8.19 28.12 -6.09
N VAL A 53 7.61 28.07 -4.89
CA VAL A 53 8.25 27.56 -3.67
C VAL A 53 7.26 26.66 -2.92
N PRO A 54 7.72 25.63 -2.20
CA PRO A 54 6.86 24.85 -1.32
C PRO A 54 6.37 25.65 -0.12
N GLU A 55 5.15 25.37 0.32
CA GLU A 55 4.64 25.80 1.63
C GLU A 55 5.30 24.96 2.72
N ILE A 56 5.93 25.62 3.70
CA ILE A 56 6.62 24.96 4.81
C ILE A 56 5.79 25.06 6.08
N ALA A 57 5.55 23.92 6.72
CA ALA A 57 4.95 23.83 8.04
C ALA A 57 5.74 22.89 8.93
N HIS A 58 5.73 23.14 10.24
CA HIS A 58 6.40 22.29 11.23
C HIS A 58 5.37 21.69 12.17
N ARG A 59 5.45 20.38 12.40
CA ARG A 59 4.67 19.69 13.44
C ARG A 59 5.59 18.70 14.14
N ASN A 60 5.75 18.89 15.45
CA ASN A 60 6.73 18.17 16.26
C ASN A 60 8.14 18.29 15.63
N ASN A 61 8.81 17.17 15.38
CA ASN A 61 10.11 17.07 14.74
C ASN A 61 10.05 16.87 13.21
N VAL A 62 8.86 17.03 12.59
CA VAL A 62 8.66 16.82 11.15
C VAL A 62 8.40 18.15 10.43
N THR A 63 9.14 18.38 9.35
CA THR A 63 8.91 19.49 8.42
C THR A 63 8.07 19.00 7.25
N PHE A 64 6.96 19.68 6.98
CA PHE A 64 6.10 19.42 5.83
C PHE A 64 6.41 20.46 4.77
N ALA A 65 6.78 20.01 3.58
CA ALA A 65 7.08 20.87 2.43
C ALA A 65 6.09 20.54 1.30
N THR A 66 5.01 21.29 1.22
CA THR A 66 3.88 20.92 0.37
C THR A 66 3.68 21.85 -0.82
N VAL A 67 3.23 21.30 -1.94
CA VAL A 67 3.05 22.05 -3.19
C VAL A 67 1.64 21.83 -3.74
N PRO A 68 0.90 22.85 -4.19
CA PRO A 68 -0.34 22.65 -4.94
C PRO A 68 -0.05 22.20 -6.37
N LEU A 69 -1.01 21.51 -6.98
CA LEU A 69 -0.98 21.19 -8.41
C LEU A 69 -1.84 22.20 -9.17
N THR A 70 -1.46 22.52 -10.41
CA THR A 70 -2.39 23.23 -11.30
C THR A 70 -3.50 22.28 -11.75
N ARG A 71 -4.62 22.82 -12.27
CA ARG A 71 -5.68 21.99 -12.85
C ARG A 71 -5.16 21.07 -13.97
N ARG A 72 -4.24 21.58 -14.80
CA ARG A 72 -3.61 20.82 -15.89
C ARG A 72 -2.73 19.69 -15.34
N ASP A 73 -1.90 19.99 -14.34
CA ASP A 73 -1.04 18.99 -13.71
C ASP A 73 -1.87 17.89 -13.05
N TYR A 74 -2.88 18.25 -12.26
CA TYR A 74 -3.79 17.28 -11.65
C TYR A 74 -4.45 16.36 -12.67
N ASN A 75 -4.91 16.91 -13.80
CA ASN A 75 -5.55 16.11 -14.84
C ASN A 75 -4.56 15.17 -15.55
N THR A 76 -3.41 15.66 -15.98
CA THR A 76 -2.48 14.89 -16.82
C THR A 76 -1.61 13.91 -16.01
N TYR A 77 -1.10 14.35 -14.85
CA TYR A 77 -0.25 13.54 -13.99
C TYR A 77 -1.06 12.59 -13.08
N TYR A 78 -2.05 13.11 -12.33
CA TYR A 78 -2.74 12.31 -11.32
C TYR A 78 -3.92 11.52 -11.92
N ARG A 79 -4.89 12.19 -12.54
CA ARG A 79 -6.06 11.50 -13.13
C ARG A 79 -5.71 10.69 -14.37
N GLY A 80 -4.87 11.26 -15.24
CA GLY A 80 -4.41 10.69 -16.50
C GLY A 80 -3.40 9.58 -16.27
N PHE A 81 -2.11 9.86 -16.47
CA PHE A 81 -1.11 8.79 -16.57
C PHE A 81 -1.03 7.92 -15.31
N SER A 82 -1.06 8.50 -14.11
CA SER A 82 -0.96 7.71 -12.87
C SER A 82 -2.16 6.78 -12.68
N ASN A 83 -3.39 7.31 -12.73
CA ASN A 83 -4.59 6.53 -12.33
C ASN A 83 -5.40 5.95 -13.49
N ALA A 84 -5.22 6.42 -14.72
CA ALA A 84 -5.84 5.86 -15.92
C ALA A 84 -4.88 4.97 -16.74
N THR A 85 -3.55 5.11 -16.57
CA THR A 85 -2.58 4.21 -17.23
C THR A 85 -1.88 3.28 -16.23
N LEU A 86 -1.08 3.80 -15.30
CA LEU A 86 -0.24 2.96 -14.43
C LEU A 86 -1.05 2.10 -13.46
N TRP A 87 -2.01 2.69 -12.73
CA TRP A 87 -2.83 1.95 -11.77
C TRP A 87 -3.52 0.73 -12.39
N PRO A 88 -4.31 0.83 -13.48
CA PRO A 88 -4.96 -0.33 -14.06
C PRO A 88 -3.96 -1.39 -14.54
N THR A 89 -2.92 -1.01 -15.30
CA THR A 89 -1.91 -1.97 -15.78
C THR A 89 -1.21 -2.70 -14.63
N PHE A 90 -0.77 -1.98 -13.61
CA PHE A 90 -0.04 -2.58 -12.48
C PHE A 90 -0.94 -3.48 -11.61
N HIS A 91 -2.27 -3.32 -11.72
CA HIS A 91 -3.27 -4.20 -11.13
C HIS A 91 -3.85 -5.23 -12.12
N TYR A 92 -3.18 -5.47 -13.26
CA TYR A 92 -3.56 -6.46 -14.26
C TYR A 92 -4.95 -6.21 -14.86
N ARG A 93 -5.32 -4.93 -15.01
CA ARG A 93 -6.58 -4.45 -15.61
C ARG A 93 -6.30 -3.68 -16.90
N ASP A 94 -5.60 -4.32 -17.83
CA ASP A 94 -5.28 -3.72 -19.14
C ASP A 94 -6.54 -3.33 -19.91
N ASP A 95 -7.67 -4.02 -19.67
CA ASP A 95 -9.00 -3.68 -20.18
C ASP A 95 -9.48 -2.26 -19.76
N LEU A 96 -8.98 -1.74 -18.64
CA LEU A 96 -9.29 -0.41 -18.13
C LEU A 96 -8.22 0.64 -18.44
N THR A 97 -7.09 0.22 -19.02
CA THR A 97 -5.95 1.10 -19.26
C THR A 97 -6.25 2.09 -20.39
N ARG A 98 -6.04 3.37 -20.13
CA ARG A 98 -6.17 4.45 -21.10
C ARG A 98 -4.87 5.24 -21.15
N TYR A 99 -4.17 5.12 -22.27
CA TYR A 99 -2.94 5.86 -22.52
C TYR A 99 -3.20 7.10 -23.37
N GLN A 100 -2.68 8.24 -22.92
CA GLN A 100 -2.57 9.45 -23.71
C GLN A 100 -1.13 9.99 -23.61
N ARG A 101 -0.55 10.39 -24.75
CA ARG A 101 0.81 10.92 -24.79
C ARG A 101 0.95 12.22 -24.00
N ASP A 102 -0.07 13.08 -24.03
CA ASP A 102 -0.08 14.35 -23.29
C ASP A 102 -0.15 14.13 -21.78
N ASP A 103 -0.88 13.11 -21.32
CA ASP A 103 -0.89 12.70 -19.92
C ASP A 103 0.51 12.23 -19.47
N TYR A 104 1.20 11.43 -20.30
CA TYR A 104 2.58 11.03 -20.02
C TYR A 104 3.55 12.21 -19.99
N ASN A 105 3.38 13.20 -20.86
CA ASN A 105 4.16 14.43 -20.82
C ASN A 105 3.91 15.23 -19.55
N GLY A 106 2.65 15.38 -19.14
CA GLY A 106 2.28 16.00 -17.86
C GLY A 106 2.85 15.24 -16.66
N TYR A 107 2.84 13.91 -16.72
CA TYR A 107 3.43 13.06 -15.68
C TYR A 107 4.93 13.31 -15.46
N ARG A 108 5.69 13.37 -16.55
CA ARG A 108 7.12 13.72 -16.49
C ARG A 108 7.34 15.16 -16.04
N HIS A 109 6.51 16.09 -16.53
CA HIS A 109 6.58 17.50 -16.16
C HIS A 109 6.43 17.71 -14.65
N VAL A 110 5.41 17.10 -14.03
CA VAL A 110 5.19 17.19 -12.58
C VAL A 110 6.33 16.58 -11.78
N ASN A 111 6.88 15.45 -12.21
CA ASN A 111 8.06 14.84 -11.57
C ASN A 111 9.29 15.75 -11.63
N ALA A 112 9.57 16.35 -12.79
CA ALA A 112 10.65 17.32 -12.96
C ALA A 112 10.46 18.55 -12.07
N ARG A 113 9.23 19.05 -11.99
CA ARG A 113 8.87 20.19 -11.15
C ARG A 113 9.01 19.88 -9.67
N PHE A 114 8.56 18.71 -9.22
CA PHE A 114 8.72 18.28 -7.83
C PHE A 114 10.21 18.17 -7.45
N ALA A 115 11.05 17.61 -8.33
CA ALA A 115 12.49 17.54 -8.11
C ALA A 115 13.12 18.94 -7.99
N ALA A 116 12.74 19.87 -8.87
CA ALA A 116 13.23 21.25 -8.85
C ALA A 116 12.80 22.03 -7.61
N LEU A 117 11.59 21.78 -7.09
CA LEU A 117 11.08 22.41 -5.87
C LEU A 117 11.69 21.82 -4.59
N LEU A 118 12.04 20.53 -4.61
CA LEU A 118 12.70 19.87 -3.47
C LEU A 118 14.18 20.23 -3.38
N ALA A 119 14.90 20.31 -4.51
CA ALA A 119 16.36 20.43 -4.53
C ALA A 119 16.94 21.57 -3.65
N PRO A 120 16.35 22.78 -3.61
CA PRO A 120 16.85 23.86 -2.74
C PRO A 120 16.69 23.59 -1.23
N LEU A 121 15.87 22.62 -0.85
CA LEU A 121 15.61 22.24 0.55
C LEU A 121 16.53 21.13 1.05
N LEU A 122 17.31 20.50 0.16
CA LEU A 122 18.13 19.34 0.47
C LEU A 122 19.46 19.74 1.12
N GLU A 123 19.86 18.93 2.10
CA GLU A 123 21.17 18.96 2.72
C GLU A 123 22.08 17.89 2.09
N PRO A 124 23.42 18.06 2.09
CA PRO A 124 24.33 17.14 1.40
C PRO A 124 24.24 15.68 1.84
N ASP A 125 23.90 15.42 3.10
CA ASP A 125 23.82 14.08 3.69
C ASP A 125 22.39 13.55 3.81
N ASP A 126 21.39 14.23 3.24
CA ASP A 126 19.99 13.76 3.24
C ASP A 126 19.85 12.36 2.58
N LEU A 127 18.97 11.55 3.16
CA LEU A 127 18.47 10.32 2.54
C LEU A 127 17.08 10.59 1.99
N ILE A 128 16.90 10.45 0.67
CA ILE A 128 15.62 10.70 0.02
C ILE A 128 14.91 9.36 -0.18
N TRP A 129 13.70 9.24 0.37
CA TRP A 129 12.86 8.06 0.22
C TRP A 129 11.57 8.41 -0.53
N VAL A 130 11.50 7.95 -1.77
CA VAL A 130 10.40 8.24 -2.70
C VAL A 130 9.40 7.09 -2.67
N HIS A 131 8.12 7.44 -2.59
CA HIS A 131 7.04 6.48 -2.49
C HIS A 131 6.09 6.53 -3.69
N ASP A 132 5.92 5.33 -4.26
CA ASP A 132 4.81 4.92 -5.11
C ASP A 132 4.81 5.37 -6.57
N TYR A 133 3.97 4.71 -7.37
CA TYR A 133 3.94 4.75 -8.85
C TYR A 133 3.74 6.14 -9.48
N HIS A 134 3.30 7.14 -8.72
CA HIS A 134 3.19 8.50 -9.23
C HIS A 134 4.58 9.14 -9.48
N LEU A 135 5.62 8.62 -8.82
CA LEU A 135 6.94 9.24 -8.76
C LEU A 135 8.04 8.37 -9.37
N LEU A 136 7.72 7.43 -10.26
CA LEU A 136 8.72 6.54 -10.89
C LEU A 136 9.89 7.31 -11.54
N PRO A 137 9.69 8.47 -12.21
CA PRO A 137 10.77 9.23 -12.82
C PRO A 137 11.47 10.22 -11.88
N PHE A 138 11.09 10.30 -10.60
CA PHE A 138 11.55 11.36 -9.73
C PHE A 138 13.08 11.34 -9.53
N ALA A 139 13.69 10.16 -9.35
CA ALA A 139 15.16 10.08 -9.27
C ALA A 139 15.84 10.58 -10.55
N GLN A 140 15.33 10.19 -11.73
CA GLN A 140 15.87 10.68 -13.00
C GLN A 140 15.82 12.21 -13.08
N ALA A 141 14.70 12.82 -12.67
CA ALA A 141 14.57 14.26 -12.62
C ALA A 141 15.56 14.91 -11.64
N CYS A 142 15.74 14.33 -10.44
CA CYS A 142 16.73 14.78 -9.46
C CYS A 142 18.16 14.73 -10.02
N ARG A 143 18.54 13.62 -10.67
CA ARG A 143 19.88 13.45 -11.24
C ARG A 143 20.16 14.46 -12.36
N GLN A 144 19.16 14.78 -13.19
CA GLN A 144 19.28 15.77 -14.26
C GLN A 144 19.59 17.19 -13.76
N ILE A 145 19.19 17.53 -12.53
CA ILE A 145 19.46 18.83 -11.90
C ILE A 145 20.59 18.78 -10.86
N GLY A 146 21.37 17.69 -10.84
CA GLY A 146 22.61 17.59 -10.06
C GLY A 146 22.46 17.09 -8.62
N VAL A 147 21.28 16.63 -8.18
CA VAL A 147 21.09 16.01 -6.84
C VAL A 147 21.97 14.76 -6.73
N GLN A 148 22.84 14.71 -5.71
CA GLN A 148 23.79 13.60 -5.47
C GLN A 148 23.44 12.72 -4.26
N GLN A 149 22.47 13.14 -3.47
CA GLN A 149 21.95 12.42 -2.30
C GLN A 149 21.52 11.00 -2.68
N ARG A 150 21.51 10.10 -1.70
CA ARG A 150 21.02 8.73 -1.91
C ARG A 150 19.50 8.75 -2.07
N LEU A 151 18.98 8.14 -3.14
CA LEU A 151 17.55 8.02 -3.41
C LEU A 151 17.10 6.56 -3.36
N GLY A 152 16.19 6.24 -2.45
CA GLY A 152 15.46 4.99 -2.44
C GLY A 152 14.05 5.17 -3.02
N PHE A 153 13.56 4.17 -3.75
CA PHE A 153 12.18 4.08 -4.20
C PHE A 153 11.50 2.89 -3.55
N PHE A 154 10.26 3.06 -3.09
CA PHE A 154 9.42 1.94 -2.67
C PHE A 154 8.07 1.96 -3.40
N LEU A 155 7.78 0.88 -4.14
CA LEU A 155 6.52 0.69 -4.85
C LEU A 155 5.49 0.03 -3.94
N HIS A 156 4.36 0.70 -3.68
CA HIS A 156 3.33 0.17 -2.77
C HIS A 156 2.31 -0.72 -3.46
N ILE A 157 2.11 -0.51 -4.76
CA ILE A 157 1.27 -1.34 -5.62
C ILE A 157 2.07 -2.52 -6.20
N PRO A 158 1.44 -3.54 -6.81
CA PRO A 158 2.17 -4.61 -7.46
C PRO A 158 3.06 -4.09 -8.60
N PHE A 159 4.15 -4.80 -8.89
CA PHE A 159 4.88 -4.61 -10.14
C PHE A 159 4.41 -5.67 -11.15
N PRO A 160 3.86 -5.28 -12.32
CA PRO A 160 3.31 -6.25 -13.27
C PRO A 160 4.42 -7.06 -13.94
N SER A 161 4.06 -8.27 -14.40
CA SER A 161 4.95 -9.09 -15.22
C SER A 161 5.40 -8.32 -16.47
N PRO A 162 6.57 -8.62 -17.06
CA PRO A 162 7.07 -7.89 -18.23
C PRO A 162 6.06 -7.81 -19.38
N GLN A 163 5.32 -8.90 -19.67
CA GLN A 163 4.34 -8.93 -20.75
C GLN A 163 3.18 -7.94 -20.54
N VAL A 164 2.72 -7.80 -19.28
CA VAL A 164 1.68 -6.82 -18.92
C VAL A 164 2.28 -5.41 -18.92
N LEU A 165 3.48 -5.21 -18.37
CA LEU A 165 4.13 -3.90 -18.37
C LEU A 165 4.34 -3.34 -19.78
N MET A 166 4.67 -4.20 -20.75
CA MET A 166 4.90 -3.81 -22.15
C MET A 166 3.65 -3.24 -22.85
N THR A 167 2.44 -3.40 -22.28
CA THR A 167 1.24 -2.74 -22.81
C THR A 167 1.25 -1.23 -22.56
N VAL A 168 2.04 -0.74 -21.60
CA VAL A 168 2.25 0.69 -21.32
C VAL A 168 3.25 1.25 -22.34
N PRO A 169 2.86 2.12 -23.30
CA PRO A 169 3.74 2.50 -24.39
C PRO A 169 5.13 3.07 -23.98
N PRO A 170 5.26 3.88 -22.91
CA PRO A 170 6.57 4.34 -22.44
C PRO A 170 7.24 3.39 -21.41
N HIS A 171 6.95 2.08 -21.40
CA HIS A 171 7.44 1.12 -20.41
C HIS A 171 8.98 1.17 -20.22
N GLU A 172 9.76 1.21 -21.30
CA GLU A 172 11.22 1.26 -21.21
C GLU A 172 11.71 2.55 -20.54
N ALA A 173 11.09 3.68 -20.88
CA ALA A 173 11.44 4.97 -20.28
C ALA A 173 11.12 5.00 -18.77
N LEU A 174 10.03 4.37 -18.34
CA LEU A 174 9.69 4.24 -16.91
C LEU A 174 10.72 3.40 -16.17
N VAL A 175 11.03 2.20 -16.69
CA VAL A 175 11.98 1.30 -16.03
C VAL A 175 13.39 1.88 -16.01
N ARG A 176 13.82 2.51 -17.11
CA ARG A 176 15.08 3.25 -17.16
C ARG A 176 15.14 4.35 -16.09
N ALA A 177 14.05 5.08 -15.88
CA ALA A 177 13.99 6.10 -14.85
C ALA A 177 14.03 5.49 -13.43
N MET A 178 13.47 4.30 -13.22
CA MET A 178 13.60 3.55 -11.97
C MET A 178 15.04 3.08 -11.70
N CYS A 179 15.87 2.89 -12.73
CA CYS A 179 17.29 2.55 -12.54
C CYS A 179 18.15 3.74 -12.07
N GLU A 180 17.59 4.95 -11.96
CA GLU A 180 18.28 6.13 -11.41
C GLU A 180 18.24 6.17 -9.86
N TYR A 181 17.44 5.29 -9.24
CA TYR A 181 17.46 5.08 -7.79
C TYR A 181 18.64 4.22 -7.36
N ASP A 182 19.13 4.48 -6.15
CA ASP A 182 20.15 3.67 -5.50
C ASP A 182 19.60 2.33 -4.96
N LEU A 183 18.34 2.35 -4.52
CA LEU A 183 17.60 1.20 -4.00
C LEU A 183 16.16 1.23 -4.51
N VAL A 184 15.70 0.12 -5.08
CA VAL A 184 14.29 -0.07 -5.50
C VAL A 184 13.69 -1.21 -4.68
N GLY A 185 12.74 -0.87 -3.82
CA GLY A 185 12.03 -1.80 -2.95
C GLY A 185 10.61 -2.11 -3.42
N PHE A 186 10.20 -3.35 -3.18
CA PHE A 186 8.87 -3.87 -3.53
C PHE A 186 8.19 -4.53 -2.32
N GLN A 187 6.89 -4.75 -2.44
CA GLN A 187 6.09 -5.42 -1.40
C GLN A 187 6.41 -6.92 -1.30
N THR A 188 6.51 -7.60 -2.46
CA THR A 188 6.68 -9.05 -2.52
C THR A 188 7.85 -9.47 -3.40
N GLU A 189 8.30 -10.71 -3.22
CA GLU A 189 9.33 -11.31 -4.08
C GLU A 189 8.84 -11.48 -5.53
N THR A 190 7.53 -11.70 -5.73
CA THR A 190 6.91 -11.74 -7.06
C THR A 190 7.08 -10.41 -7.79
N ASP A 191 6.87 -9.29 -7.10
CA ASP A 191 7.03 -7.95 -7.67
C ASP A 191 8.50 -7.67 -8.01
N ARG A 192 9.42 -8.00 -7.09
CA ARG A 192 10.87 -7.85 -7.31
C ARG A 192 11.34 -8.68 -8.49
N THR A 193 10.90 -9.93 -8.58
CA THR A 193 11.23 -10.85 -9.66
C THR A 193 10.70 -10.32 -11.00
N ALA A 194 9.47 -9.81 -11.04
CA ALA A 194 8.91 -9.23 -12.27
C ALA A 194 9.73 -8.02 -12.78
N PHE A 195 10.22 -7.17 -11.86
CA PHE A 195 11.12 -6.07 -12.21
C PHE A 195 12.47 -6.57 -12.74
N THR A 196 13.11 -7.52 -12.05
CA THR A 196 14.39 -8.08 -12.51
C THR A 196 14.26 -8.84 -13.83
N ASP A 197 13.14 -9.55 -14.03
CA ASP A 197 12.83 -10.24 -15.28
C ASP A 197 12.72 -9.25 -16.44
N TYR A 198 12.07 -8.10 -16.23
CA TYR A 198 12.02 -7.06 -17.24
C TYR A 198 13.42 -6.55 -17.57
N LEU A 199 14.23 -6.26 -16.54
CA LEU A 199 15.59 -5.73 -16.71
C LEU A 199 16.49 -6.71 -17.49
N VAL A 200 16.47 -7.99 -17.14
CA VAL A 200 17.28 -9.01 -17.83
C VAL A 200 16.83 -9.17 -19.29
N ARG A 201 15.52 -9.34 -19.52
CA ARG A 201 14.99 -9.69 -20.86
C ARG A 201 14.94 -8.51 -21.83
N HIS A 202 14.74 -7.29 -21.33
CA HIS A 202 14.49 -6.11 -22.18
C HIS A 202 15.52 -5.00 -22.02
N ALA A 203 16.32 -4.98 -20.95
CA ALA A 203 17.37 -3.97 -20.73
C ALA A 203 18.79 -4.53 -20.78
N GLY A 204 18.96 -5.84 -21.04
CA GLY A 204 20.28 -6.49 -21.07
C GLY A 204 21.00 -6.44 -19.71
N ALA A 205 20.23 -6.44 -18.62
CA ALA A 205 20.79 -6.23 -17.28
C ALA A 205 21.64 -7.42 -16.82
N THR A 206 22.68 -7.11 -16.04
CA THR A 206 23.50 -8.10 -15.33
C THR A 206 23.12 -8.13 -13.86
N LEU A 207 22.83 -9.31 -13.34
CA LEU A 207 22.63 -9.56 -11.91
C LEU A 207 23.97 -9.96 -11.29
N HIS A 208 24.31 -9.36 -10.15
CA HIS A 208 25.56 -9.65 -9.43
C HIS A 208 25.29 -10.46 -8.17
N ASP A 209 26.29 -11.22 -7.72
CA ASP A 209 26.20 -12.08 -6.53
C ASP A 209 25.96 -11.30 -5.23
N ASP A 210 26.31 -10.01 -5.20
CA ASP A 210 26.11 -9.10 -4.06
C ASP A 210 24.67 -8.53 -3.99
N GLY A 211 23.76 -8.97 -4.87
CA GLY A 211 22.37 -8.55 -4.93
C GLY A 211 22.13 -7.23 -5.67
N THR A 212 23.16 -6.66 -6.30
CA THR A 212 23.02 -5.50 -7.18
C THR A 212 22.65 -5.89 -8.61
N VAL A 213 22.05 -4.94 -9.34
CA VAL A 213 21.65 -5.09 -10.74
C VAL A 213 22.25 -3.94 -11.52
N THR A 214 22.92 -4.24 -12.64
CA THR A 214 23.39 -3.23 -13.58
C THR A 214 22.52 -3.22 -14.82
N ALA A 215 21.86 -2.09 -15.09
CA ALA A 215 21.01 -1.88 -16.26
C ALA A 215 21.12 -0.42 -16.72
N PHE A 216 21.03 -0.18 -18.04
CA PHE A 216 21.09 1.17 -18.60
C PHE A 216 22.31 2.02 -18.17
N GLY A 217 23.44 1.39 -17.87
CA GLY A 217 24.66 2.08 -17.40
C GLY A 217 24.63 2.51 -15.93
N ARG A 218 23.62 2.09 -15.16
CA ARG A 218 23.49 2.33 -13.72
C ARG A 218 23.55 1.01 -12.96
N THR A 219 24.07 1.07 -11.73
CA THR A 219 24.03 -0.04 -10.78
C THR A 219 23.16 0.36 -9.61
N LEU A 220 22.18 -0.48 -9.29
CA LEU A 220 21.21 -0.28 -8.21
C LEU A 220 21.05 -1.55 -7.39
N ARG A 221 20.50 -1.43 -6.18
CA ARG A 221 20.05 -2.59 -5.39
C ARG A 221 18.54 -2.75 -5.53
N THR A 222 18.07 -4.00 -5.49
CA THR A 222 16.63 -4.30 -5.37
C THR A 222 16.36 -5.03 -4.06
N GLY A 223 15.16 -4.90 -3.49
CA GLY A 223 14.80 -5.58 -2.25
C GLY A 223 13.30 -5.75 -2.03
N VAL A 224 12.95 -6.64 -1.10
CA VAL A 224 11.57 -6.89 -0.67
C VAL A 224 11.40 -6.38 0.76
N TYR A 225 10.45 -5.47 0.93
CA TYR A 225 10.13 -4.86 2.21
C TYR A 225 8.60 -4.85 2.36
N PRO A 226 7.97 -5.94 2.83
CA PRO A 226 6.53 -5.99 3.03
C PRO A 226 6.11 -4.94 4.06
N ILE A 227 5.19 -4.04 3.70
CA ILE A 227 4.73 -3.01 4.64
C ILE A 227 3.86 -3.64 5.74
N GLY A 228 4.19 -3.33 7.00
CA GLY A 228 3.49 -3.82 8.19
C GLY A 228 2.51 -2.81 8.80
N VAL A 229 1.98 -3.17 9.97
CA VAL A 229 1.18 -2.32 10.86
C VAL A 229 1.76 -2.35 12.28
N TYR A 230 1.21 -1.58 13.22
CA TYR A 230 1.48 -1.77 14.65
C TYR A 230 0.33 -2.58 15.27
N PRO A 231 0.46 -3.93 15.34
CA PRO A 231 -0.67 -4.78 15.68
C PRO A 231 -1.19 -4.55 17.11
N ASP A 232 -0.30 -4.30 18.07
CA ASP A 232 -0.69 -4.10 19.47
C ASP A 232 -1.36 -2.73 19.70
N GLU A 233 -0.94 -1.68 18.98
CA GLU A 233 -1.61 -0.38 19.00
C GLU A 233 -3.03 -0.48 18.42
N ILE A 234 -3.19 -1.22 17.31
CA ILE A 234 -4.49 -1.48 16.70
C ILE A 234 -5.39 -2.27 17.66
N ALA A 235 -4.87 -3.31 18.31
CA ALA A 235 -5.62 -4.09 19.29
C ALA A 235 -6.13 -3.21 20.45
N GLN A 236 -5.27 -2.31 20.95
CA GLN A 236 -5.63 -1.36 22.01
C GLN A 236 -6.73 -0.38 21.55
N GLN A 237 -6.61 0.16 20.33
CA GLN A 237 -7.61 1.07 19.74
C GLN A 237 -8.97 0.39 19.55
N ALA A 238 -8.96 -0.87 19.07
CA ALA A 238 -10.16 -1.67 18.88
C ALA A 238 -10.91 -1.92 20.19
N THR A 239 -10.19 -2.13 21.30
CA THR A 239 -10.80 -2.27 22.64
C THR A 239 -11.30 -0.94 23.19
N ALA A 240 -10.51 0.14 23.07
CA ALA A 240 -10.86 1.45 23.64
C ALA A 240 -12.14 2.07 23.07
N ARG A 241 -12.50 1.73 21.83
CA ARG A 241 -13.68 2.27 21.12
C ARG A 241 -14.86 1.30 21.05
N ALA A 242 -14.82 0.18 21.79
CA ALA A 242 -15.87 -0.85 21.79
C ALA A 242 -17.25 -0.35 22.28
N THR A 243 -17.31 0.80 22.97
CA THR A 243 -18.53 1.41 23.52
C THR A 243 -19.05 2.60 22.72
N VAL A 244 -18.43 2.92 21.57
CA VAL A 244 -18.89 4.01 20.71
C VAL A 244 -20.28 3.68 20.14
N LYS A 245 -21.16 4.68 20.06
CA LYS A 245 -22.55 4.56 19.60
C LYS A 245 -22.70 3.71 18.32
N HIS A 246 -21.84 3.91 17.32
CA HIS A 246 -21.90 3.14 16.07
C HIS A 246 -21.74 1.62 16.27
N ILE A 247 -20.95 1.17 17.25
CA ILE A 247 -20.77 -0.25 17.58
C ILE A 247 -22.01 -0.80 18.29
N LEU A 248 -22.60 -0.01 19.18
CA LEU A 248 -23.85 -0.36 19.85
C LEU A 248 -24.98 -0.49 18.83
N ASP A 249 -25.12 0.47 17.92
CA ASP A 249 -26.09 0.46 16.83
C ASP A 249 -25.88 -0.75 15.90
N LEU A 250 -24.62 -1.07 15.58
CA LEU A 250 -24.27 -2.25 14.77
C LEU A 250 -24.67 -3.54 15.48
N LYS A 251 -24.26 -3.72 16.74
CA LYS A 251 -24.58 -4.92 17.55
C LYS A 251 -26.09 -5.08 17.71
N GLN A 252 -26.79 -4.00 18.05
CA GLN A 252 -28.26 -4.01 18.17
C GLN A 252 -28.93 -4.36 16.84
N GLY A 253 -28.42 -3.82 15.72
CA GLY A 253 -28.94 -4.08 14.38
C GLY A 253 -28.60 -5.46 13.81
N LEU A 254 -27.61 -6.16 14.38
CA LEU A 254 -27.27 -7.55 14.02
C LEU A 254 -28.04 -8.57 14.85
N GLN A 255 -28.40 -8.22 16.10
CA GLN A 255 -28.93 -9.17 17.10
C GLN A 255 -27.92 -10.33 17.29
N ASP A 256 -28.37 -11.57 17.24
CA ASP A 256 -27.51 -12.77 17.42
C ASP A 256 -26.86 -13.25 16.10
N ARG A 257 -26.96 -12.47 15.02
CA ARG A 257 -26.41 -12.85 13.71
C ARG A 257 -24.90 -12.67 13.66
N LYS A 258 -24.22 -13.59 12.97
CA LYS A 258 -22.80 -13.45 12.64
C LYS A 258 -22.60 -12.28 11.67
N LEU A 259 -21.41 -11.68 11.72
CA LEU A 259 -21.01 -10.55 10.90
C LEU A 259 -19.81 -10.92 10.03
N ILE A 260 -19.99 -10.75 8.72
CA ILE A 260 -18.90 -10.66 7.75
C ILE A 260 -18.61 -9.17 7.52
N MET A 261 -17.36 -8.77 7.62
CA MET A 261 -16.93 -7.38 7.45
C MET A 261 -15.92 -7.24 6.32
N SER A 262 -16.17 -6.29 5.42
CA SER A 262 -15.23 -5.89 4.38
C SER A 262 -15.13 -4.38 4.33
N VAL A 263 -13.90 -3.88 4.20
CA VAL A 263 -13.62 -2.44 4.11
C VAL A 263 -12.61 -2.22 3.00
N ASP A 264 -13.04 -1.52 1.96
CA ASP A 264 -12.18 -1.24 0.80
C ASP A 264 -12.47 0.13 0.25
N ARG A 265 -11.46 0.81 -0.28
CA ARG A 265 -11.74 1.95 -1.14
C ARG A 265 -12.55 1.44 -2.34
N LEU A 266 -13.56 2.20 -2.76
CA LEU A 266 -14.28 1.88 -4.00
C LEU A 266 -13.27 1.90 -5.16
N ASP A 267 -12.85 0.73 -5.63
CA ASP A 267 -11.78 0.55 -6.63
C ASP A 267 -11.91 -0.84 -7.27
N TYR A 268 -11.67 -0.92 -8.58
CA TYR A 268 -11.83 -2.15 -9.37
C TYR A 268 -10.80 -3.24 -9.08
N SER A 269 -9.69 -2.91 -8.42
CA SER A 269 -8.73 -3.90 -7.94
C SER A 269 -9.28 -4.76 -6.80
N LYS A 270 -10.36 -4.32 -6.13
CA LYS A 270 -10.80 -4.87 -4.85
C LYS A 270 -11.75 -6.05 -4.94
N GLY A 271 -12.15 -6.48 -6.14
CA GLY A 271 -12.96 -7.68 -6.32
C GLY A 271 -14.31 -7.67 -5.58
N MET A 272 -14.87 -6.48 -5.35
CA MET A 272 -16.10 -6.34 -4.54
C MET A 272 -17.31 -6.99 -5.21
N LEU A 273 -17.36 -7.04 -6.54
CA LEU A 273 -18.46 -7.67 -7.26
C LEU A 273 -18.43 -9.19 -7.09
N GLU A 274 -17.26 -9.78 -7.25
CA GLU A 274 -17.01 -11.21 -7.00
C GLU A 274 -17.29 -11.57 -5.54
N ARG A 275 -16.92 -10.68 -4.61
CA ARG A 275 -17.22 -10.82 -3.18
C ARG A 275 -18.73 -10.88 -2.90
N PHE A 276 -19.50 -9.99 -3.52
CA PHE A 276 -20.96 -9.93 -3.35
C PHE A 276 -21.60 -11.20 -3.89
N ARG A 277 -21.17 -11.65 -5.08
CA ARG A 277 -21.63 -12.89 -5.71
C ARG A 277 -21.29 -14.13 -4.91
N ALA A 278 -20.11 -14.20 -4.29
CA ALA A 278 -19.77 -15.33 -3.42
C ALA A 278 -20.58 -15.34 -2.11
N PHE A 279 -20.94 -14.18 -1.57
CA PHE A 279 -21.88 -14.10 -0.45
C PHE A 279 -23.30 -14.52 -0.89
N GLU A 280 -23.75 -14.10 -2.06
CA GLU A 280 -25.00 -14.59 -2.64
C GLU A 280 -24.98 -16.12 -2.77
N ARG A 281 -23.90 -16.64 -3.34
CA ARG A 281 -23.70 -18.08 -3.56
C ARG A 281 -23.70 -18.89 -2.26
N LEU A 282 -23.13 -18.35 -1.18
CA LEU A 282 -23.23 -18.94 0.17
C LEU A 282 -24.69 -19.09 0.60
N LEU A 283 -25.52 -18.06 0.39
CA LEU A 283 -26.94 -18.09 0.79
C LEU A 283 -27.78 -19.03 -0.08
N GLU A 284 -27.41 -19.22 -1.35
CA GLU A 284 -28.02 -20.20 -2.25
C GLU A 284 -27.71 -21.65 -1.85
N LEU A 285 -26.42 -21.94 -1.67
CA LEU A 285 -25.94 -23.30 -1.41
C LEU A 285 -26.27 -23.79 0.00
N TRP A 286 -26.35 -22.86 0.96
CA TRP A 286 -26.61 -23.17 2.36
C TRP A 286 -27.72 -22.29 2.92
N PRO A 287 -29.00 -22.62 2.65
CA PRO A 287 -30.15 -21.86 3.14
C PRO A 287 -30.20 -21.70 4.66
N ASN A 288 -29.55 -22.57 5.43
CA ASN A 288 -29.42 -22.43 6.88
C ASN A 288 -28.57 -21.22 7.32
N GLN A 289 -27.85 -20.57 6.40
CA GLN A 289 -27.16 -19.30 6.66
C GLN A 289 -28.10 -18.09 6.49
N GLN A 290 -29.23 -18.25 5.80
CA GLN A 290 -30.19 -17.16 5.62
C GLN A 290 -30.77 -16.74 6.98
N GLY A 291 -30.77 -15.44 7.26
CA GLY A 291 -31.23 -14.89 8.54
C GLY A 291 -30.26 -15.06 9.71
N THR A 292 -29.16 -15.82 9.56
CA THR A 292 -28.18 -16.08 10.65
C THR A 292 -26.86 -15.33 10.49
N VAL A 293 -26.57 -14.81 9.29
CA VAL A 293 -25.39 -13.98 9.00
C VAL A 293 -25.77 -12.73 8.23
N SER A 294 -25.06 -11.63 8.48
CA SER A 294 -25.14 -10.41 7.67
C SER A 294 -23.76 -10.02 7.18
N PHE A 295 -23.69 -9.50 5.96
CA PHE A 295 -22.48 -8.98 5.35
C PHE A 295 -22.53 -7.45 5.31
N VAL A 296 -21.48 -6.80 5.85
CA VAL A 296 -21.30 -5.35 5.78
C VAL A 296 -20.09 -5.03 4.89
N GLN A 297 -20.33 -4.27 3.82
CA GLN A 297 -19.30 -3.69 2.97
C GLN A 297 -19.24 -2.18 3.19
N VAL A 298 -18.13 -1.69 3.72
CA VAL A 298 -17.83 -0.26 3.77
C VAL A 298 -16.96 0.10 2.57
N ALA A 299 -17.43 1.04 1.75
CA ALA A 299 -16.77 1.46 0.51
C ALA A 299 -16.65 2.99 0.42
N PRO A 300 -15.71 3.63 1.14
CA PRO A 300 -15.49 5.07 1.02
C PRO A 300 -15.23 5.47 -0.44
N PRO A 301 -15.89 6.54 -0.93
CA PRO A 301 -15.67 7.03 -2.29
C PRO A 301 -14.20 7.39 -2.53
N SER A 302 -13.68 6.96 -3.68
CA SER A 302 -12.32 7.26 -4.14
C SER A 302 -12.37 7.68 -5.61
N ARG A 303 -11.56 8.68 -5.98
CA ARG A 303 -11.31 9.08 -7.39
C ARG A 303 -12.59 9.17 -8.24
N SER A 304 -13.63 9.77 -7.68
CA SER A 304 -14.98 9.82 -8.29
C SER A 304 -15.03 10.56 -9.63
N ASP A 305 -13.98 11.30 -9.96
CA ASP A 305 -13.77 12.00 -11.23
C ASP A 305 -13.10 11.12 -12.31
N VAL A 306 -12.75 9.88 -12.03
CA VAL A 306 -12.20 8.93 -13.01
C VAL A 306 -13.30 7.96 -13.47
N ALA A 307 -13.52 7.86 -14.78
CA ALA A 307 -14.69 7.18 -15.37
C ALA A 307 -14.94 5.74 -14.84
N GLY A 308 -13.89 4.91 -14.75
CA GLY A 308 -14.02 3.52 -14.30
C GLY A 308 -14.53 3.37 -12.85
N TYR A 309 -14.41 4.40 -12.01
CA TYR A 309 -14.93 4.38 -10.63
C TYR A 309 -16.45 4.62 -10.57
N GLY A 310 -17.02 5.31 -11.55
CA GLY A 310 -18.48 5.50 -11.65
C GLY A 310 -19.19 4.20 -12.05
N GLU A 311 -18.63 3.48 -13.01
CA GLU A 311 -19.19 2.23 -13.54
C GLU A 311 -19.21 1.13 -12.47
N ILE A 312 -18.09 0.91 -11.76
CA ILE A 312 -18.05 -0.08 -10.66
C ILE A 312 -19.03 0.25 -9.54
N ARG A 313 -19.23 1.54 -9.24
CA ARG A 313 -20.19 1.96 -8.22
C ARG A 313 -21.60 1.51 -8.59
N GLN A 314 -22.01 1.77 -9.83
CA GLN A 314 -23.32 1.41 -10.33
C GLN A 314 -23.52 -0.12 -10.32
N GLN A 315 -22.50 -0.88 -10.71
CA GLN A 315 -22.54 -2.34 -10.66
C GLN A 315 -22.72 -2.85 -9.23
N LEU A 316 -21.98 -2.30 -8.26
CA LEU A 316 -22.09 -2.69 -6.86
C LEU A 316 -23.42 -2.30 -6.22
N GLU A 317 -23.95 -1.11 -6.52
CA GLU A 317 -25.28 -0.69 -6.05
C GLU A 317 -26.38 -1.60 -6.63
N THR A 318 -26.24 -2.00 -7.89
CA THR A 318 -27.16 -2.94 -8.55
C THR A 318 -27.11 -4.33 -7.92
N GLU A 319 -25.90 -4.89 -7.76
CA GLU A 319 -25.71 -6.22 -7.17
C GLU A 319 -26.18 -6.26 -5.70
N ALA A 320 -25.90 -5.21 -4.92
CA ALA A 320 -26.41 -5.11 -3.56
C ALA A 320 -27.94 -5.06 -3.51
N GLY A 321 -28.57 -4.34 -4.44
CA GLY A 321 -30.03 -4.31 -4.59
C GLY A 321 -30.61 -5.68 -4.98
N HIS A 322 -29.96 -6.38 -5.91
CA HIS A 322 -30.33 -7.72 -6.36
C HIS A 322 -30.30 -8.74 -5.21
N ILE A 323 -29.18 -8.86 -4.51
CA ILE A 323 -29.01 -9.79 -3.38
C ILE A 323 -30.03 -9.49 -2.28
N ASN A 324 -30.19 -8.23 -1.89
CA ASN A 324 -31.15 -7.86 -0.87
C ASN A 324 -32.60 -8.12 -1.34
N GLY A 325 -32.95 -7.84 -2.59
CA GLY A 325 -34.28 -8.12 -3.12
C GLY A 325 -34.63 -9.61 -3.12
N ARG A 326 -33.62 -10.48 -3.27
CA ARG A 326 -33.79 -11.94 -3.34
C ARG A 326 -33.85 -12.61 -1.97
N PHE A 327 -33.08 -12.12 -0.98
CA PHE A 327 -32.89 -12.81 0.30
C PHE A 327 -33.37 -12.03 1.54
N SER A 328 -33.72 -10.74 1.44
CA SER A 328 -34.14 -9.99 2.64
C SER A 328 -35.43 -10.53 3.24
N ASP A 329 -35.58 -10.29 4.54
CA ASP A 329 -36.80 -10.50 5.31
C ASP A 329 -37.11 -9.23 6.13
N LEU A 330 -38.30 -9.11 6.71
CA LEU A 330 -38.77 -7.95 7.48
C LEU A 330 -37.77 -7.47 8.55
N ALA A 331 -37.05 -8.41 9.16
CA ALA A 331 -36.06 -8.14 10.21
C ALA A 331 -34.61 -8.38 9.78
N TRP A 332 -34.34 -8.64 8.48
CA TRP A 332 -33.02 -9.02 8.01
C TRP A 332 -32.67 -8.40 6.65
N THR A 333 -31.58 -7.64 6.64
CA THR A 333 -30.92 -7.15 5.43
C THR A 333 -29.62 -7.94 5.25
N PRO A 334 -29.52 -8.86 4.27
CA PRO A 334 -28.37 -9.72 4.06
C PRO A 334 -27.07 -8.95 3.83
N LEU A 335 -27.11 -7.93 2.95
CA LEU A 335 -25.94 -7.16 2.56
C LEU A 335 -26.16 -5.66 2.82
N ARG A 336 -25.35 -5.09 3.72
CA ARG A 336 -25.32 -3.65 4.01
C ARG A 336 -24.13 -3.01 3.30
N TYR A 337 -24.41 -2.33 2.19
CA TYR A 337 -23.41 -1.60 1.41
C TYR A 337 -23.40 -0.12 1.80
N ILE A 338 -22.27 0.37 2.31
CA ILE A 338 -22.14 1.70 2.91
C ILE A 338 -21.06 2.53 2.19
N ASN A 339 -21.50 3.51 1.41
CA ASN A 339 -20.63 4.45 0.69
C ASN A 339 -20.24 5.66 1.53
N LYS A 340 -19.74 5.42 2.75
CA LYS A 340 -19.35 6.48 3.69
C LYS A 340 -17.95 6.23 4.25
N ARG A 341 -17.30 7.33 4.65
CA ARG A 341 -16.03 7.29 5.37
C ARG A 341 -16.31 7.10 6.85
N TYR A 342 -15.54 6.22 7.48
CA TYR A 342 -15.47 6.07 8.93
C TYR A 342 -14.06 6.43 9.39
N ALA A 343 -13.95 6.90 10.63
CA ALA A 343 -12.65 7.06 11.25
C ALA A 343 -11.97 5.68 11.41
N HIS A 344 -10.64 5.65 11.28
CA HIS A 344 -9.86 4.42 11.29
C HIS A 344 -10.07 3.60 12.57
N GLU A 345 -10.02 4.24 13.73
CA GLU A 345 -10.30 3.63 15.04
C GLU A 345 -11.70 2.99 15.16
N VAL A 346 -12.70 3.52 14.45
CA VAL A 346 -14.06 2.95 14.43
C VAL A 346 -14.08 1.69 13.58
N LEU A 347 -13.32 1.65 12.48
CA LEU A 347 -13.18 0.46 11.64
C LEU A 347 -12.54 -0.70 12.41
N MET A 348 -11.51 -0.43 13.23
CA MET A 348 -10.88 -1.46 14.07
C MET A 348 -11.90 -2.10 15.04
N SER A 349 -12.81 -1.29 15.58
CA SER A 349 -13.89 -1.78 16.43
C SER A 349 -14.92 -2.63 15.66
N PHE A 350 -15.21 -2.28 14.40
CA PHE A 350 -16.04 -3.13 13.52
C PHE A 350 -15.35 -4.46 13.23
N PHE A 351 -14.05 -4.46 12.95
CA PHE A 351 -13.27 -5.68 12.74
C PHE A 351 -13.31 -6.58 13.96
N ARG A 352 -13.07 -6.03 15.16
CA ARG A 352 -13.15 -6.78 16.42
C ARG A 352 -14.51 -7.42 16.68
N ALA A 353 -15.60 -6.76 16.25
CA ALA A 353 -16.95 -7.28 16.42
C ALA A 353 -17.35 -8.35 15.39
N SER A 354 -16.58 -8.50 14.30
CA SER A 354 -16.93 -9.36 13.18
C SER A 354 -16.27 -10.73 13.22
N GLN A 355 -17.04 -11.78 12.95
CA GLN A 355 -16.56 -13.16 12.94
C GLN A 355 -15.75 -13.50 11.68
N VAL A 356 -15.94 -12.75 10.59
CA VAL A 356 -15.20 -12.96 9.34
C VAL A 356 -14.72 -11.63 8.77
N GLY A 357 -13.42 -11.51 8.54
CA GLY A 357 -12.81 -10.44 7.75
C GLY A 357 -12.68 -10.92 6.32
N TYR A 358 -13.34 -10.23 5.39
CA TYR A 358 -13.48 -10.72 4.02
C TYR A 358 -12.70 -9.84 3.04
N VAL A 359 -11.45 -10.20 2.78
CA VAL A 359 -10.49 -9.35 2.06
C VAL A 359 -10.06 -10.04 0.78
N THR A 360 -10.82 -9.85 -0.28
CA THR A 360 -10.67 -10.62 -1.54
C THR A 360 -10.38 -9.74 -2.77
N PRO A 361 -9.30 -8.94 -2.78
CA PRO A 361 -8.95 -8.16 -3.96
C PRO A 361 -8.54 -9.07 -5.14
N LEU A 362 -8.86 -8.64 -6.36
CA LEU A 362 -8.37 -9.27 -7.60
C LEU A 362 -6.86 -9.10 -7.74
N ARG A 363 -6.33 -7.98 -7.28
CA ARG A 363 -4.89 -7.71 -7.18
C ARG A 363 -4.64 -6.64 -6.13
N ASP A 364 -3.66 -6.84 -5.25
CA ASP A 364 -3.28 -5.83 -4.25
C ASP A 364 -1.81 -5.97 -3.88
N GLY A 365 -1.08 -4.85 -3.84
CA GLY A 365 0.35 -4.87 -3.50
C GLY A 365 0.62 -5.42 -2.10
N MET A 366 -0.29 -5.18 -1.16
CA MET A 366 -0.19 -5.73 0.20
C MET A 366 -1.55 -6.00 0.82
N ASN A 367 -2.42 -5.00 0.88
CA ASN A 367 -3.66 -4.94 1.65
C ASN A 367 -3.47 -4.87 3.18
N LEU A 368 -3.35 -3.65 3.71
CA LEU A 368 -3.26 -3.43 5.16
C LEU A 368 -4.55 -3.74 5.92
N VAL A 369 -5.71 -3.74 5.25
CA VAL A 369 -7.00 -4.07 5.90
C VAL A 369 -6.98 -5.52 6.40
N ALA A 370 -6.34 -6.44 5.69
CA ALA A 370 -6.13 -7.81 6.17
C ALA A 370 -5.32 -7.85 7.49
N LYS A 371 -4.21 -7.10 7.54
CA LYS A 371 -3.35 -7.01 8.73
C LYS A 371 -4.07 -6.34 9.90
N GLU A 372 -4.80 -5.24 9.63
CA GLU A 372 -5.62 -4.51 10.60
C GLU A 372 -6.76 -5.37 11.16
N TYR A 373 -7.42 -6.18 10.30
CA TYR A 373 -8.47 -7.09 10.73
C TYR A 373 -7.95 -8.08 11.77
N VAL A 374 -6.83 -8.75 11.48
CA VAL A 374 -6.18 -9.70 12.40
C VAL A 374 -5.78 -9.00 13.68
N ALA A 375 -5.09 -7.86 13.58
CA ALA A 375 -4.64 -7.08 14.73
C ALA A 375 -5.79 -6.58 15.63
N SER A 376 -6.98 -6.39 15.09
CA SER A 376 -8.14 -5.91 15.85
C SER A 376 -8.83 -6.98 16.70
N GLN A 377 -8.57 -8.27 16.43
CA GLN A 377 -9.33 -9.38 17.02
C GLN A 377 -9.11 -9.52 18.53
N ASP A 378 -10.11 -10.11 19.20
CA ASP A 378 -9.95 -10.59 20.58
C ASP A 378 -9.23 -11.94 20.56
N PRO A 379 -8.04 -12.09 21.16
CA PRO A 379 -7.37 -13.40 21.21
C PRO A 379 -8.21 -14.49 21.90
N ALA A 380 -9.15 -14.13 22.78
CA ALA A 380 -10.02 -15.09 23.45
C ALA A 380 -11.14 -15.63 22.53
N ASP A 381 -11.60 -14.84 21.56
CA ASP A 381 -12.63 -15.22 20.59
C ASP A 381 -12.40 -14.56 19.22
N PRO A 382 -11.31 -14.88 18.50
CA PRO A 382 -10.92 -14.15 17.31
C PRO A 382 -11.74 -14.59 16.09
N GLY A 383 -12.10 -13.66 15.22
CA GLY A 383 -12.68 -13.99 13.92
C GLY A 383 -11.69 -14.64 12.94
N VAL A 384 -12.18 -14.96 11.74
CA VAL A 384 -11.42 -15.64 10.68
C VAL A 384 -11.18 -14.69 9.52
N LEU A 385 -9.95 -14.62 9.04
CA LEU A 385 -9.61 -13.88 7.83
C LEU A 385 -9.78 -14.79 6.61
N VAL A 386 -10.60 -14.37 5.65
CA VAL A 386 -10.66 -14.92 4.28
C VAL A 386 -9.92 -13.95 3.37
N LEU A 387 -8.87 -14.42 2.70
CA LEU A 387 -7.89 -13.57 2.02
C LEU A 387 -7.63 -14.03 0.58
N SER A 388 -7.64 -13.10 -0.37
CA SER A 388 -7.24 -13.40 -1.75
C SER A 388 -5.77 -13.80 -1.84
N CYS A 389 -5.47 -14.84 -2.62
CA CYS A 389 -4.09 -15.21 -2.99
C CYS A 389 -3.35 -14.12 -3.80
N PHE A 390 -4.08 -13.12 -4.31
CA PHE A 390 -3.52 -11.99 -5.07
C PHE A 390 -3.29 -10.73 -4.24
N ALA A 391 -3.47 -10.79 -2.91
CA ALA A 391 -3.00 -9.76 -1.99
C ALA A 391 -1.59 -10.08 -1.51
N GLY A 392 -0.68 -9.11 -1.50
CA GLY A 392 0.68 -9.32 -0.97
C GLY A 392 0.72 -9.87 0.46
N ALA A 393 -0.25 -9.50 1.31
CA ALA A 393 -0.36 -10.02 2.68
C ALA A 393 -0.57 -11.54 2.75
N ALA A 394 -1.01 -12.20 1.67
CA ALA A 394 -1.14 -13.65 1.62
C ALA A 394 0.21 -14.38 1.72
N GLN A 395 1.34 -13.69 1.47
CA GLN A 395 2.67 -14.25 1.69
C GLN A 395 3.09 -14.28 3.17
N GLU A 396 2.40 -13.53 4.03
CA GLU A 396 2.72 -13.42 5.47
C GLU A 396 1.62 -14.01 6.37
N LEU A 397 0.35 -13.92 5.97
CA LEU A 397 -0.80 -14.31 6.79
C LEU A 397 -1.21 -15.76 6.55
N ASP A 398 -0.35 -16.69 6.97
CA ASP A 398 -0.49 -18.14 6.80
C ASP A 398 -1.76 -18.75 7.45
N GLY A 399 -2.26 -18.14 8.52
CA GLY A 399 -3.47 -18.56 9.21
C GLY A 399 -4.76 -18.25 8.46
N ALA A 400 -4.73 -17.41 7.42
CA ALA A 400 -5.91 -17.03 6.66
C ALA A 400 -6.48 -18.19 5.82
N LEU A 401 -7.78 -18.14 5.52
CA LEU A 401 -8.37 -18.97 4.48
C LEU A 401 -8.09 -18.32 3.12
N ILE A 402 -7.06 -18.81 2.44
CA ILE A 402 -6.64 -18.32 1.13
C ILE A 402 -7.64 -18.74 0.05
N VAL A 403 -8.10 -17.79 -0.74
CA VAL A 403 -9.06 -18.00 -1.84
C VAL A 403 -8.57 -17.39 -3.14
N ASN A 404 -9.02 -17.97 -4.26
CA ASN A 404 -8.92 -17.33 -5.55
C ASN A 404 -10.22 -16.55 -5.81
N PRO A 405 -10.20 -15.20 -5.92
CA PRO A 405 -11.42 -14.41 -6.10
C PRO A 405 -12.13 -14.63 -7.44
N TYR A 406 -11.50 -15.32 -8.40
CA TYR A 406 -12.16 -15.75 -9.64
C TYR A 406 -12.99 -17.03 -9.46
N ASP A 407 -12.83 -17.73 -8.33
CA ASP A 407 -13.61 -18.92 -7.95
C ASP A 407 -14.68 -18.54 -6.92
N ILE A 408 -15.88 -18.25 -7.43
CA ILE A 408 -17.03 -17.82 -6.61
C ILE A 408 -17.47 -18.91 -5.64
N ASP A 409 -17.48 -20.17 -6.08
CA ASP A 409 -17.85 -21.31 -5.24
C ASP A 409 -16.79 -21.53 -4.15
N GLY A 410 -15.50 -21.49 -4.50
CA GLY A 410 -14.41 -21.58 -3.53
C GLY A 410 -14.45 -20.47 -2.47
N MET A 411 -14.79 -19.23 -2.86
CA MET A 411 -15.02 -18.15 -1.89
C MET A 411 -16.23 -18.41 -0.98
N ALA A 412 -17.35 -18.91 -1.53
CA ALA A 412 -18.52 -19.25 -0.74
C ALA A 412 -18.25 -20.38 0.27
N GLU A 413 -17.49 -21.40 -0.14
CA GLU A 413 -17.03 -22.48 0.73
C GLU A 413 -16.11 -21.99 1.84
N ALA A 414 -15.20 -21.06 1.53
CA ALA A 414 -14.32 -20.43 2.52
C ALA A 414 -15.12 -19.61 3.54
N LEU A 415 -16.15 -18.85 3.11
CA LEU A 415 -17.05 -18.16 4.02
C LEU A 415 -17.80 -19.12 4.94
N ARG A 416 -18.34 -20.22 4.39
CA ARG A 416 -19.00 -21.26 5.19
C ARG A 416 -18.05 -21.84 6.22
N THR A 417 -16.81 -22.14 5.82
CA THR A 417 -15.77 -22.67 6.69
C THR A 417 -15.45 -21.68 7.80
N ALA A 418 -15.21 -20.41 7.46
CA ALA A 418 -14.94 -19.33 8.40
C ALA A 418 -16.05 -19.18 9.44
N LEU A 419 -17.31 -19.16 8.99
CA LEU A 419 -18.47 -19.01 9.88
C LEU A 419 -18.63 -20.19 10.84
N ASN A 420 -18.23 -21.41 10.46
CA ASN A 420 -18.39 -22.62 11.27
C ASN A 420 -17.11 -23.09 11.96
N MET A 421 -16.04 -22.31 11.87
CA MET A 421 -14.73 -22.70 12.40
C MET A 421 -14.75 -22.78 13.93
N SER A 422 -14.20 -23.87 14.46
CA SER A 422 -14.11 -24.10 15.91
C SER A 422 -13.26 -23.02 16.59
N LEU A 423 -13.55 -22.68 17.84
CA LEU A 423 -12.80 -21.66 18.58
C LEU A 423 -11.30 -21.99 18.65
N SER A 424 -10.94 -23.25 18.89
CA SER A 424 -9.53 -23.69 18.98
C SER A 424 -8.78 -23.46 17.67
N GLU A 425 -9.40 -23.75 16.52
CA GLU A 425 -8.78 -23.49 15.22
C GLU A 425 -8.65 -21.99 14.95
N ARG A 426 -9.69 -21.20 15.26
CA ARG A 426 -9.65 -19.73 15.13
C ARG A 426 -8.50 -19.11 15.94
N GLN A 427 -8.36 -19.52 17.19
CA GLN A 427 -7.29 -19.07 18.07
C GLN A 427 -5.90 -19.45 17.54
N THR A 428 -5.75 -20.68 17.04
CA THR A 428 -4.47 -21.15 16.47
C THR A 428 -4.06 -20.32 15.26
N ARG A 429 -4.97 -20.12 14.30
CA ARG A 429 -4.74 -19.32 13.09
C ARG A 429 -4.43 -17.86 13.43
N HIS A 430 -5.22 -17.26 14.31
CA HIS A 430 -5.02 -15.90 14.77
C HIS A 430 -3.66 -15.71 15.47
N ALA A 431 -3.27 -16.62 16.37
CA ALA A 431 -2.00 -16.55 17.09
C ALA A 431 -0.80 -16.60 16.14
N SER A 432 -0.83 -17.47 15.12
CA SER A 432 0.21 -17.54 14.09
C SER A 432 0.36 -16.20 13.36
N MET A 433 -0.74 -15.67 12.82
CA MET A 433 -0.72 -14.41 12.09
C MET A 433 -0.30 -13.23 12.97
N MET A 434 -0.74 -13.18 14.23
CA MET A 434 -0.32 -12.13 15.17
C MET A 434 1.17 -12.16 15.50
N ALA A 435 1.80 -13.35 15.56
CA ALA A 435 3.24 -13.46 15.72
C ALA A 435 3.97 -12.84 14.53
N THR A 436 3.55 -13.20 13.30
CA THR A 436 4.12 -12.63 12.06
C THR A 436 3.95 -11.11 12.00
N LEU A 437 2.78 -10.58 12.37
CA LEU A 437 2.53 -9.13 12.35
C LEU A 437 3.40 -8.36 13.35
N ARG A 438 3.71 -8.95 14.51
CA ARG A 438 4.57 -8.32 15.52
C ARG A 438 6.03 -8.29 15.07
N GLU A 439 6.51 -9.39 14.48
CA GLU A 439 7.87 -9.50 13.93
C GLU A 439 8.07 -8.55 12.73
N HIS A 440 7.13 -8.55 11.79
CA HIS A 440 7.15 -7.77 10.55
C HIS A 440 6.27 -6.51 10.65
N ASN A 441 6.38 -5.79 11.75
CA ASN A 441 5.63 -4.55 11.97
C ASN A 441 6.15 -3.39 11.09
N LEU A 442 5.43 -2.26 11.15
CA LEU A 442 5.75 -1.07 10.35
C LEU A 442 7.17 -0.49 10.61
N SER A 443 7.65 -0.57 11.86
CA SER A 443 9.02 -0.16 12.20
C SER A 443 10.06 -1.08 11.56
N THR A 444 9.82 -2.39 11.50
CA THR A 444 10.69 -3.35 10.81
C THR A 444 10.84 -3.00 9.33
N TRP A 445 9.72 -2.69 8.65
CA TRP A 445 9.71 -2.23 7.25
C TRP A 445 10.59 -0.99 7.04
N ARG A 446 10.37 0.07 7.83
CA ARG A 446 11.16 1.31 7.77
C ARG A 446 12.64 1.03 8.01
N ASN A 447 12.97 0.38 9.11
CA ASN A 447 14.34 0.24 9.56
C ASN A 447 15.17 -0.58 8.55
N ARG A 448 14.59 -1.64 7.98
CA ARG A 448 15.24 -2.45 6.94
C ARG A 448 15.50 -1.64 5.67
N PHE A 449 14.50 -0.91 5.16
CA PHE A 449 14.67 -0.11 3.95
C PHE A 449 15.73 0.98 4.14
N ILE A 450 15.68 1.72 5.25
CA ILE A 450 16.65 2.79 5.55
C ILE A 450 18.05 2.23 5.78
N ALA A 451 18.20 1.08 6.43
CA ALA A 451 19.50 0.43 6.60
C ALA A 451 20.13 0.07 5.25
N ASP A 452 19.34 -0.43 4.30
CA ASP A 452 19.80 -0.80 2.96
C ASP A 452 20.05 0.41 2.05
N LEU A 453 19.32 1.52 2.26
CA LEU A 453 19.52 2.75 1.51
C LEU A 453 20.80 3.49 1.92
N ARG A 454 21.17 3.41 3.20
CA ARG A 454 22.40 4.02 3.72
C ARG A 454 23.62 3.50 2.95
N PRO A 455 24.65 4.34 2.74
CA PRO A 455 25.90 3.87 2.17
C PRO A 455 26.48 2.75 3.05
N PRO A 456 27.12 1.72 2.46
CA PRO A 456 27.83 0.71 3.22
C PRO A 456 28.78 1.41 4.18
N THR A 457 28.74 1.05 5.46
CA THR A 457 29.72 1.58 6.41
C THR A 457 31.08 1.10 5.93
N THR A 458 31.90 2.00 5.37
CA THR A 458 33.30 1.68 5.09
C THR A 458 33.92 1.31 6.43
N ALA A 459 34.11 0.02 6.68
CA ALA A 459 35.05 -0.44 7.68
C ALA A 459 36.35 0.31 7.37
N ALA A 460 36.81 1.13 8.32
CA ALA A 460 38.07 1.83 8.19
C ALA A 460 39.11 0.78 7.79
N LYS A 461 39.73 0.93 6.61
CA LYS A 461 40.90 0.14 6.24
C LYS A 461 41.85 0.22 7.44
N PRO A 462 42.31 -0.91 8.01
CA PRO A 462 43.28 -0.85 9.09
C PRO A 462 44.44 0.00 8.58
N ALA A 463 44.78 1.05 9.34
CA ALA A 463 45.94 1.87 9.02
C ALA A 463 47.12 0.94 8.82
N LEU A 464 47.67 0.91 7.61
CA LEU A 464 48.95 0.27 7.34
C LEU A 464 49.94 0.90 8.31
N LEU A 465 50.30 0.15 9.36
CA LEU A 465 51.44 0.47 10.21
C LEU A 465 52.64 0.60 9.27
N ARG A 466 53.09 1.85 9.06
CA ARG A 466 54.40 2.13 8.51
C ARG A 466 55.40 1.47 9.45
N THR A 467 55.95 0.34 9.04
CA THR A 467 57.16 -0.20 9.64
C THR A 467 58.28 0.82 9.41
N GLN A 468 58.78 1.40 10.50
CA GLN A 468 60.01 2.17 10.47
C GLN A 468 61.17 1.24 10.06
N PRO A 469 62.12 1.70 9.23
CA PRO A 469 63.30 0.91 8.93
C PRO A 469 64.18 0.83 10.19
N ALA A 470 64.58 -0.39 10.55
CA ALA A 470 65.53 -0.64 11.63
C ALA A 470 66.87 0.04 11.28
N ALA A 471 67.37 0.87 12.20
CA ALA A 471 68.70 1.41 12.13
C ALA A 471 69.72 0.26 12.28
N ALA A 472 70.57 0.09 11.27
CA ALA A 472 71.71 -0.80 11.33
C ALA A 472 72.76 -0.22 12.30
N SER A 473 73.10 -0.98 13.33
CA SER A 473 74.30 -0.77 14.13
C SER A 473 75.52 -1.15 13.29
N VAL A 474 76.40 -0.18 13.07
CA VAL A 474 77.74 -0.39 12.49
C VAL A 474 78.69 -0.59 13.67
N ASP A 475 79.14 -1.83 13.86
CA ASP A 475 80.41 -2.14 14.50
C ASP A 475 81.37 -2.55 13.37
N GLY A 476 82.48 -1.81 13.24
CA GLY A 476 83.53 -2.02 12.24
C GLY A 476 84.22 -0.73 11.85
#